data_AF-A0A4R2JA00-F1
#
_entry.id   AF-A0A4R2JA00-F1
#
_cell.length_a   1.000
_cell.length_b   1.000
_cell.length_c   1.000
_cell.angle_alpha   90.00
_cell.angle_beta   90.00
_cell.angle_gamma   90.00
#
_symmetry.space_group_name_H-M   'P 1'
#
loop_
_entity.id
_entity.type
_entity.pdbx_description
1 polymer ?
#
loop_
_entity_poly.entity_id
_entity_poly.type
_entity_poly.pdbx_seq_one_letter_code
_entity_poly.pdbx_strand_id
1 'polypeptide(L)'
;MSARSQAAIVAAAGALLLSGCSSEQTTETRLPIDTYTLTGQDSVTLGNAYEWLVSDCMRRFGYTYPPTLKQASASAPAATNLALRYGISNPDAAAHNGYHHPPSGTKVAPPSVDQSEELVLDGGQDPMTAADMTPTPQERPLHNGLQIPDHGCSGEAYRTLYGNGGTPGDAPIVTTISAETFTSSRQDHRVTDAAAAWSRCMARYGHQYSAPEDPPTDDRFATPTPSRSEIATATDDVVCKQRAKFIETWNTVEIEHQNKEIQAHNAELAAVKKARENAVLTANRILADPLHKQ
;
A
#
# COMPACT_ATOMS: atom_id res chain seq x y z
N MET A 1 43.01 -34.33 -63.40
CA MET A 1 43.81 -33.75 -62.31
C MET A 1 43.01 -32.57 -61.74
N SER A 2 42.93 -32.52 -60.40
CA SER A 2 42.09 -31.62 -59.60
C SER A 2 42.12 -30.14 -59.99
N ALA A 3 40.97 -29.48 -59.88
CA ALA A 3 40.76 -28.33 -58.99
C ALA A 3 39.28 -27.92 -59.00
N ARG A 4 38.61 -28.03 -57.85
CA ARG A 4 37.28 -27.45 -57.60
C ARG A 4 37.47 -25.97 -57.22
N SER A 5 36.90 -25.05 -58.00
CA SER A 5 36.71 -23.64 -57.58
C SER A 5 35.26 -23.45 -57.17
N GLN A 6 35.07 -22.95 -55.95
CA GLN A 6 33.80 -22.70 -55.30
C GLN A 6 33.13 -21.44 -55.85
N ALA A 7 31.84 -21.52 -56.15
CA ALA A 7 30.99 -20.39 -56.51
C ALA A 7 30.50 -19.69 -55.23
N ALA A 8 30.68 -18.37 -55.17
CA ALA A 8 30.16 -17.51 -54.11
C ALA A 8 28.65 -17.31 -54.29
N ILE A 9 27.86 -17.66 -53.28
CA ILE A 9 26.45 -17.27 -53.16
C ILE A 9 26.39 -16.06 -52.24
N VAL A 10 25.91 -14.94 -52.77
CA VAL A 10 25.59 -13.72 -52.01
C VAL A 10 24.26 -13.97 -51.27
N ALA A 11 24.30 -14.06 -49.95
CA ALA A 11 23.11 -14.09 -49.10
C ALA A 11 22.88 -12.69 -48.52
N ALA A 12 21.75 -12.07 -48.90
CA ALA A 12 21.28 -10.82 -48.32
C ALA A 12 20.76 -11.08 -46.89
N ALA A 13 21.45 -10.51 -45.89
CA ALA A 13 20.99 -10.53 -44.51
C ALA A 13 19.99 -9.38 -44.29
N GLY A 14 18.71 -9.72 -44.18
CA GLY A 14 17.67 -8.81 -43.69
C GLY A 14 17.83 -8.63 -42.18
N ALA A 15 18.12 -7.41 -41.75
CA ALA A 15 18.11 -7.02 -40.34
C ALA A 15 16.66 -6.80 -39.88
N LEU A 16 16.06 -7.81 -39.26
CA LEU A 16 14.85 -7.66 -38.45
C LEU A 16 15.27 -7.10 -37.09
N LEU A 17 15.11 -5.79 -36.91
CA LEU A 17 15.19 -5.14 -35.62
C LEU A 17 14.00 -5.60 -34.78
N LEU A 18 14.22 -6.60 -33.93
CA LEU A 18 13.35 -6.88 -32.80
C LEU A 18 13.49 -5.71 -31.82
N SER A 19 12.62 -4.71 -31.97
CA SER A 19 12.35 -3.72 -30.93
C SER A 19 11.75 -4.47 -29.74
N GLY A 20 12.62 -5.00 -28.88
CA GLY A 20 12.23 -5.43 -27.56
C GLY A 20 11.70 -4.20 -26.83
N CYS A 21 10.41 -4.20 -26.52
CA CYS A 21 9.90 -3.39 -25.42
C CYS A 21 10.66 -3.82 -24.18
N SER A 22 11.72 -3.09 -23.83
CA SER A 22 12.25 -3.10 -22.48
C SER A 22 11.12 -2.59 -21.59
N SER A 23 10.40 -3.51 -20.97
CA SER A 23 9.67 -3.19 -19.75
C SER A 23 10.73 -2.75 -18.75
N GLU A 24 10.91 -1.44 -18.58
CA GLU A 24 11.59 -0.88 -17.44
C GLU A 24 10.80 -1.31 -16.20
N GLN A 25 11.15 -2.49 -15.68
CA GLN A 25 10.91 -2.80 -14.29
C GLN A 25 11.81 -1.84 -13.51
N THR A 26 11.27 -0.67 -13.16
CA THR A 26 11.73 0.01 -11.97
C THR A 26 11.62 -1.03 -10.85
N THR A 27 12.73 -1.62 -10.46
CA THR A 27 12.84 -2.40 -9.23
C THR A 27 12.50 -1.43 -8.10
N GLU A 28 11.21 -1.32 -7.82
CA GLU A 28 10.70 -0.68 -6.64
C GLU A 28 11.24 -1.53 -5.49
N THR A 29 12.35 -1.07 -4.88
CA THR A 29 13.05 -1.82 -3.85
C THR A 29 12.16 -1.89 -2.62
N ARG A 30 11.34 -2.94 -2.57
CA ARG A 30 10.43 -3.25 -1.48
C ARG A 30 11.21 -3.37 -0.17
N LEU A 31 10.64 -2.84 0.92
CA LEU A 31 11.23 -2.97 2.24
C LEU A 31 10.99 -4.39 2.79
N PRO A 32 11.97 -5.00 3.49
CA PRO A 32 11.83 -6.34 4.07
C PRO A 32 10.54 -6.53 4.87
N ILE A 33 10.13 -5.50 5.64
CA ILE A 33 8.94 -5.54 6.48
C ILE A 33 7.64 -5.66 5.68
N ASP A 34 7.61 -5.23 4.40
CA ASP A 34 6.45 -5.37 3.49
C ASP A 34 6.13 -6.85 3.18
N THR A 35 7.02 -7.79 3.54
CA THR A 35 6.73 -9.23 3.46
C THR A 35 5.63 -9.65 4.44
N TYR A 36 5.40 -8.86 5.49
CA TYR A 36 4.45 -9.13 6.56
C TYR A 36 3.15 -8.32 6.43
N THR A 37 3.06 -7.43 5.45
CA THR A 37 1.83 -6.70 5.10
C THR A 37 0.94 -7.51 4.15
N LEU A 38 -0.25 -6.99 3.83
CA LEU A 38 -1.08 -7.55 2.76
C LEU A 38 -0.50 -7.21 1.39
N THR A 39 -0.58 -8.17 0.48
CA THR A 39 -0.42 -7.88 -0.96
C THR A 39 -1.71 -7.27 -1.50
N GLY A 40 -1.64 -6.58 -2.63
CA GLY A 40 -2.84 -6.08 -3.30
C GLY A 40 -3.89 -7.14 -3.61
N GLN A 41 -3.43 -8.33 -4.01
CA GLN A 41 -4.30 -9.47 -4.27
C GLN A 41 -4.95 -9.95 -2.97
N ASP A 42 -4.18 -10.10 -1.89
CA ASP A 42 -4.72 -10.50 -0.58
C ASP A 42 -5.76 -9.49 -0.08
N SER A 43 -5.49 -8.18 -0.21
CA SER A 43 -6.43 -7.12 0.17
C SER A 43 -7.75 -7.21 -0.59
N VAL A 44 -7.73 -7.50 -1.90
CA VAL A 44 -8.96 -7.68 -2.68
C VAL A 44 -9.69 -8.96 -2.29
N THR A 45 -8.97 -10.07 -2.12
CA THR A 45 -9.58 -11.35 -1.71
C THR A 45 -10.23 -11.24 -0.33
N LEU A 46 -9.53 -10.67 0.65
CA LEU A 46 -10.06 -10.46 2.01
C LEU A 46 -11.23 -9.47 1.99
N GLY A 47 -11.11 -8.36 1.27
CA GLY A 47 -12.17 -7.36 1.16
C GLY A 47 -13.45 -7.91 0.51
N ASN A 48 -13.32 -8.69 -0.57
CA ASN A 48 -14.47 -9.31 -1.22
C ASN A 48 -15.14 -10.35 -0.32
N ALA A 49 -14.38 -11.15 0.42
CA ALA A 49 -14.94 -12.10 1.37
C ALA A 49 -15.65 -11.38 2.53
N TYR A 50 -15.11 -10.25 2.99
CA TYR A 50 -15.74 -9.39 3.98
C TYR A 50 -17.09 -8.86 3.50
N GLU A 51 -17.14 -8.26 2.30
CA GLU A 51 -18.37 -7.75 1.69
C GLU A 51 -19.45 -8.84 1.59
N TRP A 52 -19.07 -10.06 1.19
CA TRP A 52 -19.99 -11.20 1.13
C TRP A 52 -20.53 -11.61 2.50
N LEU A 53 -19.68 -11.69 3.52
CA LEU A 53 -20.11 -12.04 4.88
C LEU A 53 -21.05 -10.99 5.47
N VAL A 54 -20.76 -9.70 5.26
CA VAL A 54 -21.66 -8.60 5.67
C VAL A 54 -23.00 -8.73 4.96
N SER A 55 -23.00 -8.92 3.64
CA SER A 55 -24.21 -9.14 2.85
C SER A 55 -25.06 -10.31 3.36
N ASP A 56 -24.42 -11.44 3.67
CA ASP A 56 -25.11 -12.62 4.21
C ASP A 56 -25.76 -12.35 5.57
N CYS A 57 -25.00 -11.73 6.48
CA CYS A 57 -25.53 -11.35 7.80
C CYS A 57 -26.69 -10.36 7.69
N MET A 58 -26.57 -9.31 6.87
CA MET A 58 -27.61 -8.29 6.69
C MET A 58 -28.91 -8.90 6.14
N ARG A 59 -28.81 -9.88 5.23
CA ARG A 59 -29.98 -10.63 4.73
C ARG A 59 -30.72 -11.39 5.83
N ARG A 60 -30.04 -11.90 6.86
CA ARG A 60 -30.70 -12.55 8.02
C ARG A 60 -31.61 -11.61 8.79
N PHE A 61 -31.30 -10.31 8.77
CA PHE A 61 -32.11 -9.26 9.40
C PHE A 61 -33.15 -8.64 8.46
N GLY A 62 -33.25 -9.13 7.22
CA GLY A 62 -34.25 -8.71 6.23
C GLY A 62 -33.81 -7.58 5.32
N TYR A 63 -32.54 -7.15 5.37
CA TYR A 63 -32.02 -6.10 4.49
C TYR A 63 -31.61 -6.65 3.12
N THR A 64 -31.87 -5.86 2.09
CA THR A 64 -31.29 -6.08 0.75
C THR A 64 -29.95 -5.35 0.71
N TYR A 65 -28.86 -6.10 0.89
CA TYR A 65 -27.52 -5.54 1.01
C TYR A 65 -26.56 -6.23 0.03
N PRO A 66 -26.54 -5.87 -1.26
CA PRO A 66 -25.67 -6.52 -2.24
C PRO A 66 -24.19 -6.15 -1.99
N PRO A 67 -23.25 -7.11 -2.06
CA PRO A 67 -21.83 -6.84 -1.80
C PRO A 67 -21.20 -6.01 -2.92
N THR A 68 -20.31 -5.07 -2.57
CA THR A 68 -19.57 -4.29 -3.57
C THR A 68 -18.20 -4.91 -3.84
N LEU A 69 -18.16 -5.85 -4.78
CA LEU A 69 -16.95 -6.62 -5.08
C LEU A 69 -15.95 -5.84 -5.94
N LYS A 70 -14.68 -5.87 -5.55
CA LYS A 70 -13.56 -5.26 -6.27
C LYS A 70 -12.85 -6.31 -7.12
N GLN A 71 -12.34 -5.90 -8.27
CA GLN A 71 -11.40 -6.70 -9.04
C GLN A 71 -9.97 -6.36 -8.63
N ALA A 72 -9.09 -7.35 -8.64
CA ALA A 72 -7.67 -7.10 -8.43
C ALA A 72 -7.14 -6.23 -9.57
N SER A 73 -6.70 -5.02 -9.24
CA SER A 73 -5.90 -4.23 -10.17
C SER A 73 -4.47 -4.76 -10.15
N ALA A 74 -3.85 -4.87 -11.32
CA ALA A 74 -2.42 -5.18 -11.46
C ALA A 74 -1.49 -4.14 -10.79
N SER A 75 -2.03 -2.99 -10.37
CA SER A 75 -1.28 -1.85 -9.84
C SER A 75 -1.54 -1.55 -8.37
N ALA A 76 -1.96 -2.54 -7.58
CA ALA A 76 -2.14 -2.32 -6.14
C ALA A 76 -0.83 -1.79 -5.54
N PRO A 77 -0.86 -0.65 -4.80
CA PRO A 77 0.37 -0.06 -4.29
C PRO A 77 1.09 -1.05 -3.38
N ALA A 78 2.42 -1.09 -3.45
CA ALA A 78 3.20 -1.67 -2.38
C ALA A 78 2.76 -1.04 -1.04
N ALA A 79 2.74 -1.82 0.04
CA ALA A 79 2.38 -1.32 1.37
C ALA A 79 3.20 -0.08 1.76
N THR A 80 4.44 -0.01 1.26
CA THR A 80 5.26 1.19 1.29
C THR A 80 5.25 1.92 -0.04
N ASN A 81 4.57 3.07 -0.09
CA ASN A 81 4.75 4.03 -1.18
C ASN A 81 6.07 4.79 -0.95
N LEU A 82 7.13 4.41 -1.67
CA LEU A 82 8.46 4.98 -1.51
C LEU A 82 8.50 6.50 -1.76
N ALA A 83 7.64 7.03 -2.64
CA ALA A 83 7.54 8.47 -2.87
C ALA A 83 6.95 9.21 -1.66
N LEU A 84 5.99 8.59 -0.95
CA LEU A 84 5.51 9.10 0.33
C LEU A 84 6.54 8.92 1.45
N ARG A 85 7.39 7.88 1.37
CA ARG A 85 8.35 7.56 2.43
C ARG A 85 9.63 8.40 2.35
N TYR A 86 10.26 8.48 1.18
CA TYR A 86 11.56 9.14 0.98
C TYR A 86 11.48 10.43 0.14
N GLY A 87 10.26 10.82 -0.27
CA GLY A 87 10.00 11.96 -1.15
C GLY A 87 10.01 11.58 -2.63
N ILE A 88 9.64 12.55 -3.47
CA ILE A 88 9.54 12.36 -4.93
C ILE A 88 10.88 11.92 -5.54
N SER A 89 10.80 11.02 -6.52
CA SER A 89 11.96 10.41 -7.19
C SER A 89 11.80 10.29 -8.71
N ASN A 90 10.56 10.41 -9.20
CA ASN A 90 10.22 10.25 -10.61
C ASN A 90 10.32 11.62 -11.32
N PRO A 91 11.24 11.78 -12.30
CA PRO A 91 11.41 13.04 -13.03
C PRO A 91 10.14 13.48 -13.77
N ASP A 92 9.41 12.55 -14.38
CA ASP A 92 8.18 12.88 -15.11
C ASP A 92 7.08 13.32 -14.15
N ALA A 93 6.92 12.64 -13.01
CA ALA A 93 5.94 13.04 -12.00
C ALA A 93 6.25 14.44 -11.45
N ALA A 94 7.53 14.75 -11.18
CA ALA A 94 7.96 16.07 -10.73
C ALA A 94 7.71 17.16 -11.79
N ALA A 95 7.99 16.86 -13.06
CA ALA A 95 7.80 17.79 -14.17
C ALA A 95 6.32 18.12 -14.45
N HIS A 96 5.40 17.19 -14.16
CA HIS A 96 3.97 17.39 -14.41
C HIS A 96 3.20 17.86 -13.17
N ASN A 97 3.56 17.35 -11.99
CA ASN A 97 2.76 17.52 -10.77
C ASN A 97 3.46 18.36 -9.69
N GLY A 98 4.74 18.74 -9.85
CA GLY A 98 5.47 19.39 -8.77
C GLY A 98 5.54 18.48 -7.54
N TYR A 99 5.14 19.00 -6.37
CA TYR A 99 5.00 18.22 -5.15
C TYR A 99 3.57 17.71 -4.91
N HIS A 100 2.61 18.01 -5.80
CA HIS A 100 1.25 17.48 -5.69
C HIS A 100 1.21 15.98 -5.95
N HIS A 101 0.46 15.28 -5.10
CA HIS A 101 0.03 13.93 -5.41
C HIS A 101 -1.13 13.97 -6.42
N PRO A 102 -1.19 13.03 -7.37
CA PRO A 102 -2.37 12.90 -8.23
C PRO A 102 -3.61 12.75 -7.36
N PRO A 103 -4.76 13.33 -7.76
CA PRO A 103 -5.96 13.33 -6.94
C PRO A 103 -6.36 11.89 -6.60
N SER A 104 -6.32 11.56 -5.31
CA SER A 104 -6.95 10.37 -4.77
C SER A 104 -8.44 10.51 -5.02
N GLY A 105 -9.07 9.49 -5.62
CA GLY A 105 -10.47 9.52 -6.03
C GLY A 105 -11.40 10.15 -4.98
N THR A 106 -12.39 10.91 -5.44
CA THR A 106 -13.35 11.61 -4.59
C THR A 106 -13.94 10.66 -3.55
N LYS A 107 -13.76 10.99 -2.27
CA LYS A 107 -14.53 10.38 -1.18
C LYS A 107 -16.00 10.72 -1.43
N VAL A 108 -16.74 9.76 -1.96
CA VAL A 108 -18.20 9.83 -2.01
C VAL A 108 -18.66 9.67 -0.56
N ALA A 109 -19.29 10.71 -0.02
CA ALA A 109 -19.95 10.60 1.27
C ALA A 109 -21.02 9.51 1.16
N PRO A 110 -21.06 8.52 2.08
CA PRO A 110 -22.10 7.51 2.05
C PRO A 110 -23.47 8.18 2.15
N PRO A 111 -24.49 7.69 1.41
CA PRO A 111 -25.85 8.19 1.55
C PRO A 111 -26.34 8.04 2.99
N SER A 112 -27.29 8.89 3.42
CA SER A 112 -27.89 8.78 4.75
C SER A 112 -28.52 7.39 4.92
N VAL A 113 -27.96 6.61 5.84
CA VAL A 113 -28.46 5.27 6.17
C VAL A 113 -29.67 5.39 7.10
N ASP A 114 -30.60 4.46 6.97
CA ASP A 114 -31.61 4.21 8.00
C ASP A 114 -30.88 3.84 9.31
N GLN A 115 -31.16 4.54 10.42
CA GLN A 115 -30.49 4.28 11.71
C GLN A 115 -30.66 2.83 12.18
N SER A 116 -31.75 2.17 11.77
CA SER A 116 -31.98 0.76 12.10
C SER A 116 -31.15 -0.19 11.23
N GLU A 117 -30.80 0.22 10.02
CA GLU A 117 -29.87 -0.50 9.13
C GLU A 117 -28.43 -0.34 9.64
N GLU A 118 -28.05 0.88 10.02
CA GLU A 118 -26.74 1.19 10.62
C GLU A 118 -26.52 0.39 11.91
N LEU A 119 -27.52 0.35 12.81
CA LEU A 119 -27.47 -0.44 14.04
C LEU A 119 -27.21 -1.93 13.78
N VAL A 120 -27.76 -2.52 12.71
CA VAL A 120 -27.52 -3.93 12.37
C VAL A 120 -26.14 -4.11 11.74
N LEU A 121 -25.68 -3.13 10.95
CA LEU A 121 -24.40 -3.16 10.28
C LEU A 121 -23.22 -3.09 11.26
N ASP A 122 -23.26 -2.19 12.25
CA ASP A 122 -22.14 -1.91 13.17
C ASP A 122 -22.44 -2.23 14.66
N GLY A 123 -23.68 -2.53 15.01
CA GLY A 123 -24.07 -2.82 16.40
C GLY A 123 -24.28 -1.58 17.27
N GLY A 124 -24.33 -0.38 16.68
CA GLY A 124 -24.51 0.90 17.35
C GLY A 124 -23.24 1.42 18.02
N GLN A 125 -22.07 0.88 17.66
CA GLN A 125 -20.75 1.24 18.17
C GLN A 125 -19.75 1.23 17.02
N ASP A 126 -18.83 2.19 16.96
CA ASP A 126 -17.73 2.16 15.98
C ASP A 126 -16.80 0.97 16.30
N PRO A 127 -16.64 -0.01 15.39
CA PRO A 127 -15.79 -1.18 15.60
C PRO A 127 -14.31 -0.83 15.86
N MET A 128 -13.86 0.40 15.56
CA MET A 128 -12.51 0.90 15.85
C MET A 128 -12.33 1.44 17.29
N THR A 129 -13.42 1.64 18.05
CA THR A 129 -13.36 2.28 19.39
C THR A 129 -13.78 1.37 20.54
N ALA A 130 -14.34 0.19 20.26
CA ALA A 130 -14.94 -0.67 21.26
C ALA A 130 -13.99 -1.75 21.82
N ALA A 131 -12.72 -1.41 22.00
CA ALA A 131 -11.67 -2.38 22.34
C ALA A 131 -11.78 -3.00 23.76
N ASP A 132 -12.60 -2.44 24.66
CA ASP A 132 -12.58 -2.84 26.08
C ASP A 132 -13.92 -3.34 26.66
N MET A 133 -14.97 -3.50 25.85
CA MET A 133 -16.24 -4.07 26.32
C MET A 133 -16.87 -4.99 25.27
N THR A 134 -16.70 -6.30 25.44
CA THR A 134 -17.55 -7.29 24.75
C THR A 134 -18.86 -7.40 25.52
N PRO A 135 -19.99 -6.83 25.06
CA PRO A 135 -21.27 -7.02 25.71
C PRO A 135 -21.60 -8.51 25.80
N THR A 136 -22.14 -8.94 26.93
CA THR A 136 -22.74 -10.28 27.02
C THR A 136 -23.85 -10.37 25.98
N PRO A 137 -24.22 -11.59 25.52
CA PRO A 137 -25.31 -11.74 24.59
C PRO A 137 -26.56 -10.94 25.03
N GLN A 138 -26.94 -11.01 26.30
CA GLN A 138 -28.15 -10.37 26.82
C GLN A 138 -28.11 -8.83 26.76
N GLU A 139 -26.94 -8.22 26.62
CA GLU A 139 -26.75 -6.77 26.53
C GLU A 139 -26.75 -6.25 25.08
N ARG A 140 -26.72 -7.15 24.08
CA ARG A 140 -26.70 -6.75 22.67
C ARG A 140 -28.10 -6.34 22.17
N PRO A 141 -28.20 -5.31 21.33
CA PRO A 141 -29.46 -4.85 20.77
C PRO A 141 -30.17 -5.94 19.97
N LEU A 142 -31.50 -5.86 19.94
CA LEU A 142 -32.36 -6.69 19.12
C LEU A 142 -32.83 -5.89 17.90
N HIS A 143 -32.90 -6.56 16.75
CA HIS A 143 -33.58 -6.05 15.55
C HIS A 143 -34.57 -7.12 15.07
N ASN A 144 -35.85 -6.78 14.98
CA ASN A 144 -36.93 -7.70 14.59
C ASN A 144 -36.96 -9.01 15.43
N GLY A 145 -36.63 -8.92 16.72
CA GLY A 145 -36.59 -10.08 17.63
C GLY A 145 -35.35 -10.98 17.48
N LEU A 146 -34.46 -10.66 16.54
CA LEU A 146 -33.15 -11.30 16.40
C LEU A 146 -32.08 -10.46 17.08
N GLN A 147 -31.12 -11.14 17.67
CA GLN A 147 -30.02 -10.50 18.38
C GLN A 147 -28.93 -10.08 17.42
N ILE A 148 -28.61 -8.79 17.41
CA ILE A 148 -27.54 -8.23 16.57
C ILE A 148 -26.21 -8.84 17.04
N PRO A 149 -25.33 -9.26 16.11
CA PRO A 149 -24.02 -9.77 16.49
C PRO A 149 -23.20 -8.71 17.23
N ASP A 150 -22.15 -9.16 17.90
CA ASP A 150 -21.24 -8.25 18.58
C ASP A 150 -20.54 -7.36 17.53
N HIS A 151 -20.60 -6.05 17.67
CA HIS A 151 -20.25 -5.06 16.63
C HIS A 151 -20.97 -5.26 15.27
N GLY A 152 -22.22 -5.75 15.31
CA GLY A 152 -23.05 -5.91 14.12
C GLY A 152 -22.54 -6.92 13.11
N CYS A 153 -23.11 -6.87 11.90
CA CYS A 153 -22.71 -7.72 10.79
C CYS A 153 -21.25 -7.51 10.38
N SER A 154 -20.72 -6.29 10.54
CA SER A 154 -19.31 -5.97 10.31
C SER A 154 -18.39 -6.73 11.27
N GLY A 155 -18.72 -6.75 12.57
CA GLY A 155 -17.96 -7.49 13.58
C GLY A 155 -18.02 -9.01 13.39
N GLU A 156 -19.17 -9.55 12.99
CA GLU A 156 -19.30 -10.97 12.65
C GLU A 156 -18.44 -11.36 11.45
N ALA A 157 -18.46 -10.56 10.38
CA ALA A 157 -17.62 -10.77 9.21
C ALA A 157 -16.13 -10.70 9.58
N TYR A 158 -15.74 -9.71 10.38
CA TYR A 158 -14.38 -9.54 10.85
C TYR A 158 -13.87 -10.75 11.64
N ARG A 159 -14.61 -11.18 12.66
CA ARG A 159 -14.25 -12.35 13.47
C ARG A 159 -14.21 -13.64 12.65
N THR A 160 -15.07 -13.77 11.65
CA THR A 160 -15.06 -14.93 10.74
C THR A 160 -13.79 -14.99 9.91
N LEU A 161 -13.29 -13.84 9.42
CA LEU A 161 -12.07 -13.78 8.60
C LEU A 161 -10.79 -13.90 9.42
N TYR A 162 -10.71 -13.22 10.56
CA TYR A 162 -9.46 -12.99 11.29
C TYR A 162 -9.41 -13.70 12.66
N GLY A 163 -10.55 -14.19 13.16
CA GLY A 163 -10.65 -14.71 14.51
C GLY A 163 -10.45 -13.62 15.55
N ASN A 164 -9.68 -13.93 16.60
CA ASN A 164 -9.25 -12.95 17.61
C ASN A 164 -7.89 -12.31 17.26
N GLY A 165 -7.26 -12.71 16.15
CA GLY A 165 -6.10 -12.01 15.63
C GLY A 165 -6.60 -10.82 14.82
N GLY A 166 -6.10 -9.61 15.08
CA GLY A 166 -6.49 -8.43 14.30
C GLY A 166 -6.19 -8.55 12.80
N THR A 167 -6.47 -7.49 12.05
CA THR A 167 -6.37 -7.46 10.58
C THR A 167 -4.93 -7.81 10.16
N PRO A 168 -4.71 -8.89 9.40
CA PRO A 168 -3.40 -9.18 8.84
C PRO A 168 -3.00 -8.01 7.95
N GLY A 169 -1.85 -7.40 8.21
CA GLY A 169 -1.41 -6.16 7.56
C GLY A 169 -1.23 -4.97 8.51
N ASP A 170 -2.03 -4.91 9.58
CA ASP A 170 -1.98 -3.84 10.60
C ASP A 170 -1.40 -4.35 11.93
N ALA A 171 -0.66 -5.45 11.89
CA ALA A 171 -0.08 -6.05 13.07
C ALA A 171 0.84 -5.02 13.77
N PRO A 172 0.65 -4.74 15.08
CA PRO A 172 1.40 -3.69 15.77
C PRO A 172 2.91 -3.81 15.60
N ILE A 173 3.46 -5.02 15.62
CA ILE A 173 4.90 -5.26 15.42
C ILE A 173 5.39 -4.84 14.03
N VAL A 174 4.58 -5.02 12.97
CA VAL A 174 4.92 -4.61 11.60
C VAL A 174 4.95 -3.08 11.51
N THR A 175 3.94 -2.42 12.08
CA THR A 175 3.85 -0.95 12.13
C THR A 175 4.98 -0.34 12.94
N THR A 176 5.29 -0.90 14.12
CA THR A 176 6.40 -0.45 14.98
C THR A 176 7.73 -0.58 14.27
N ILE A 177 8.05 -1.75 13.71
CA ILE A 177 9.31 -1.95 12.98
C ILE A 177 9.41 -0.97 11.82
N SER A 178 8.34 -0.77 11.04
CA SER A 178 8.35 0.20 9.93
C SER A 178 8.62 1.63 10.42
N ALA A 179 7.97 2.08 11.50
CA ALA A 179 8.13 3.45 12.00
C ALA A 179 9.50 3.71 12.66
N GLU A 180 9.98 2.77 13.48
CA GLU A 180 11.23 2.91 14.20
C GLU A 180 12.45 2.80 13.27
N THR A 181 12.41 1.87 12.31
CA THR A 181 13.49 1.72 11.33
C THR A 181 13.55 2.89 10.36
N PHE A 182 12.41 3.48 9.97
CA PHE A 182 12.36 4.75 9.24
C PHE A 182 13.04 5.89 10.02
N THR A 183 12.65 6.05 11.29
CA THR A 183 13.16 7.13 12.14
C THR A 183 14.66 6.98 12.39
N SER A 184 15.11 5.77 12.72
CA SER A 184 16.52 5.50 13.01
C SER A 184 17.40 5.55 11.75
N SER A 185 16.93 5.05 10.60
CA SER A 185 17.69 5.12 9.34
C SER A 185 17.86 6.55 8.85
N ARG A 186 16.87 7.43 9.07
CA ARG A 186 16.97 8.87 8.78
C ARG A 186 18.14 9.54 9.51
N GLN A 187 18.46 9.05 10.70
CA GLN A 187 19.52 9.59 11.56
C GLN A 187 20.90 8.95 11.29
N ASP A 188 20.97 7.92 10.43
CA ASP A 188 22.24 7.29 10.06
C ASP A 188 23.11 8.31 9.31
N HIS A 189 24.39 8.39 9.70
CA HIS A 189 25.36 9.31 9.12
C HIS A 189 25.42 9.25 7.58
N ARG A 190 25.25 8.06 6.98
CA ARG A 190 25.22 7.88 5.52
C ARG A 190 24.06 8.65 4.88
N VAL A 191 22.90 8.63 5.53
CA VAL A 191 21.69 9.33 5.06
C VAL A 191 21.85 10.84 5.27
N THR A 192 22.37 11.27 6.42
CA THR A 192 22.61 12.70 6.67
C THR A 192 23.69 13.29 5.75
N ASP A 193 24.70 12.51 5.38
CA ASP A 193 25.73 12.92 4.42
C ASP A 193 25.16 13.08 3.01
N ALA A 194 24.29 12.16 2.59
CA ALA A 194 23.56 12.25 1.33
C ALA A 194 22.59 13.45 1.33
N ALA A 195 21.89 13.72 2.43
CA ALA A 195 21.06 14.92 2.59
C ALA A 195 21.88 16.21 2.47
N ALA A 196 23.07 16.26 3.09
CA ALA A 196 23.96 17.41 2.97
C ALA A 196 24.48 17.59 1.53
N ALA A 197 24.75 16.49 0.81
CA ALA A 197 25.11 16.54 -0.61
C ALA A 197 23.96 17.05 -1.49
N TRP A 198 22.74 16.61 -1.21
CA TRP A 198 21.53 17.11 -1.85
C TRP A 198 21.34 18.62 -1.63
N SER A 199 21.48 19.10 -0.39
CA SER A 199 21.29 20.52 -0.06
C SER A 199 22.30 21.40 -0.83
N ARG A 200 23.58 20.97 -0.89
CA ARG A 200 24.60 21.65 -1.72
C ARG A 200 24.28 21.65 -3.21
N CYS A 201 23.59 20.62 -3.71
CA CYS A 201 23.13 20.58 -5.09
C CYS A 201 21.99 21.58 -5.32
N MET A 202 20.97 21.58 -4.46
CA MET A 202 19.84 22.52 -4.53
C MET A 202 20.29 23.98 -4.48
N ALA A 203 21.28 24.30 -3.64
CA ALA A 203 21.86 25.64 -3.55
C ALA A 203 22.47 26.12 -4.88
N ARG A 204 23.02 25.22 -5.71
CA ARG A 204 23.54 25.57 -7.05
C ARG A 204 22.44 25.91 -8.05
N TYR A 205 21.24 25.39 -7.84
CA TYR A 205 20.03 25.76 -8.59
C TYR A 205 19.31 26.99 -8.01
N GLY A 206 19.83 27.57 -6.92
CA GLY A 206 19.28 28.76 -6.28
C GLY A 206 18.23 28.46 -5.20
N HIS A 207 18.03 27.19 -4.83
CA HIS A 207 17.09 26.80 -3.77
C HIS A 207 17.82 26.64 -2.43
N GLN A 208 17.30 27.24 -1.36
CA GLN A 208 17.86 27.12 -0.02
C GLN A 208 17.00 26.20 0.84
N TYR A 209 17.40 24.95 0.94
CA TYR A 209 16.76 23.94 1.79
C TYR A 209 17.82 23.16 2.56
N SER A 210 17.53 22.83 3.81
CA SER A 210 18.47 22.16 4.71
C SER A 210 18.35 20.64 4.61
N ALA A 211 17.14 20.15 4.31
CA ALA A 211 16.83 18.74 4.20
C ALA A 211 15.91 18.43 2.98
N PRO A 212 16.06 17.25 2.34
CA PRO A 212 15.22 16.81 1.21
C PRO A 212 13.71 16.76 1.47
N GLU A 213 13.30 16.83 2.73
CA GLU A 213 11.91 16.87 3.20
C GLU A 213 11.34 18.29 3.30
N ASP A 214 12.19 19.33 3.27
CA ASP A 214 11.76 20.72 3.40
C ASP A 214 10.90 21.20 2.20
N PRO A 215 11.29 20.97 0.93
CA PRO A 215 10.57 21.57 -0.21
C PRO A 215 9.09 21.16 -0.32
N PRO A 216 8.69 19.88 -0.12
CA PRO A 216 7.26 19.50 -0.14
C PRO A 216 6.41 20.20 0.93
N THR A 217 7.03 20.73 1.99
CA THR A 217 6.34 21.43 3.10
C THR A 217 6.40 22.95 2.98
N ASP A 218 6.92 23.47 1.87
CA ASP A 218 7.05 24.91 1.65
C ASP A 218 5.68 25.53 1.37
N ASP A 219 5.27 26.50 2.21
CA ASP A 219 4.00 27.20 2.10
C ASP A 219 3.77 27.85 0.72
N ARG A 220 4.84 28.17 -0.02
CA ARG A 220 4.74 28.71 -1.39
C ARG A 220 4.12 27.72 -2.37
N PHE A 221 4.15 26.43 -2.06
CA PHE A 221 3.62 25.35 -2.90
C PHE A 221 2.26 24.84 -2.41
N ALA A 222 1.74 25.37 -1.29
CA ALA A 222 0.41 25.04 -0.74
C ALA A 222 -0.74 25.65 -1.56
N THR A 223 -0.82 25.28 -2.84
CA THR A 223 -1.82 25.77 -3.80
C THR A 223 -2.62 24.60 -4.39
N PRO A 224 -3.82 24.83 -4.99
CA PRO A 224 -4.62 23.74 -5.55
C PRO A 224 -4.01 23.06 -6.78
N THR A 225 -3.09 23.72 -7.48
CA THR A 225 -2.46 23.23 -8.71
C THR A 225 -1.01 23.67 -8.75
N PRO A 226 -0.08 22.84 -9.25
CA PRO A 226 1.35 23.13 -9.18
C PRO A 226 1.72 24.40 -9.93
N SER A 227 2.47 25.27 -9.27
CA SER A 227 2.99 26.49 -9.91
C SER A 227 4.22 26.19 -10.79
N ARG A 228 4.56 27.08 -11.72
CA ARG A 228 5.81 26.95 -12.50
C ARG A 228 7.06 26.91 -11.63
N SER A 229 7.07 27.67 -10.54
CA SER A 229 8.19 27.68 -9.58
C SER A 229 8.30 26.35 -8.85
N GLU A 230 7.16 25.78 -8.47
CA GLU A 230 7.09 24.49 -7.79
C GLU A 230 7.60 23.36 -8.68
N ILE A 231 7.12 23.30 -9.94
CA ILE A 231 7.57 22.29 -10.92
C ILE A 231 9.09 22.39 -11.13
N ALA A 232 9.63 23.61 -11.23
CA ALA A 232 11.07 23.81 -11.36
C ALA A 232 11.82 23.30 -10.11
N THR A 233 11.36 23.67 -8.90
CA THR A 233 11.97 23.21 -7.64
C THR A 233 11.88 21.69 -7.48
N ALA A 234 10.75 21.06 -7.80
CA ALA A 234 10.56 19.62 -7.75
C ALA A 234 11.44 18.87 -8.77
N THR A 235 11.62 19.44 -9.96
CA THR A 235 12.51 18.88 -10.98
C THR A 235 13.97 18.93 -10.51
N ASP A 236 14.42 20.07 -9.98
CA ASP A 236 15.77 20.22 -9.42
C ASP A 236 15.98 19.31 -8.21
N ASP A 237 14.97 19.15 -7.35
CA ASP A 237 14.97 18.22 -6.21
C ASP A 237 15.25 16.78 -6.65
N VAL A 238 14.49 16.26 -7.63
CA VAL A 238 14.70 14.90 -8.14
C VAL A 238 16.11 14.73 -8.72
N VAL A 239 16.59 15.70 -9.50
CA VAL A 239 17.97 15.68 -10.04
C VAL A 239 19.00 15.65 -8.91
N CYS A 240 18.81 16.47 -7.88
CA CYS A 240 19.71 16.53 -6.75
C CYS A 240 19.67 15.26 -5.88
N LYS A 241 18.48 14.65 -5.70
CA LYS A 241 18.32 13.37 -4.99
C LYS A 241 19.04 12.24 -5.71
N GLN A 242 18.96 12.20 -7.04
CA GLN A 242 19.68 11.22 -7.87
C GLN A 242 21.20 11.42 -7.77
N ARG A 243 21.70 12.66 -7.90
CA ARG A 243 23.14 12.96 -7.79
C ARG A 243 23.71 12.65 -6.41
N ALA A 244 22.94 12.92 -5.36
CA ALA A 244 23.32 12.63 -3.99
C ALA A 244 23.08 11.16 -3.59
N LYS A 245 22.46 10.36 -4.47
CA LYS A 245 21.98 9.00 -4.16
C LYS A 245 21.16 8.92 -2.87
N PHE A 246 20.39 9.97 -2.58
CA PHE A 246 19.75 10.13 -1.27
C PHE A 246 18.77 9.00 -0.97
N ILE A 247 17.85 8.74 -1.90
CA ILE A 247 16.81 7.71 -1.75
C ILE A 247 17.42 6.31 -1.73
N GLU A 248 18.39 6.02 -2.60
CA GLU A 248 19.10 4.74 -2.65
C GLU A 248 19.84 4.46 -1.33
N THR A 249 20.53 5.47 -0.80
CA THR A 249 21.28 5.36 0.46
C THR A 249 20.33 5.14 1.64
N TRP A 250 19.26 5.93 1.75
CA TRP A 250 18.29 5.78 2.82
C TRP A 250 17.58 4.43 2.76
N ASN A 251 17.11 4.00 1.60
CA ASN A 251 16.50 2.68 1.42
C ASN A 251 17.45 1.56 1.85
N THR A 252 18.72 1.61 1.44
CA THR A 252 19.72 0.61 1.83
C THR A 252 19.93 0.55 3.35
N VAL A 253 20.10 1.70 3.99
CA VAL A 253 20.24 1.78 5.46
C VAL A 253 19.00 1.25 6.16
N GLU A 254 17.81 1.60 5.68
CA GLU A 254 16.57 1.16 6.30
C GLU A 254 16.38 -0.36 6.16
N ILE A 255 16.73 -0.94 5.02
CA ILE A 255 16.74 -2.39 4.81
C ILE A 255 17.64 -3.08 5.85
N GLU A 256 18.84 -2.54 6.12
CA GLU A 256 19.75 -3.07 7.14
C GLU A 256 19.10 -3.03 8.54
N HIS A 257 18.47 -1.90 8.90
CA HIS A 257 17.78 -1.74 10.18
C HIS A 257 16.60 -2.72 10.30
N GLN A 258 15.77 -2.82 9.26
CA GLN A 258 14.64 -3.75 9.24
C GLN A 258 15.07 -5.21 9.33
N ASN A 259 16.13 -5.62 8.63
CA ASN A 259 16.62 -7.00 8.72
C ASN A 259 17.05 -7.36 10.15
N LYS A 260 17.64 -6.42 10.88
CA LYS A 260 18.00 -6.60 12.29
C LYS A 260 16.76 -6.78 13.17
N GLU A 261 15.77 -5.92 13.03
CA GLU A 261 14.51 -6.01 13.80
C GLU A 261 13.71 -7.27 13.44
N ILE A 262 13.67 -7.64 12.16
CA ILE A 262 13.02 -8.88 11.71
C ILE A 262 13.68 -10.11 12.32
N GLN A 263 15.02 -10.12 12.41
CA GLN A 263 15.74 -11.21 13.06
C GLN A 263 15.43 -11.27 14.56
N ALA A 264 15.33 -10.12 15.23
CA ALA A 264 15.00 -10.03 16.66
C ALA A 264 13.56 -10.48 16.96
N HIS A 265 12.61 -10.20 16.05
CA HIS A 265 11.17 -10.47 16.21
C HIS A 265 10.65 -11.62 15.33
N ASN A 266 11.51 -12.54 14.90
CA ASN A 266 11.17 -13.59 13.93
C ASN A 266 9.93 -14.41 14.32
N ALA A 267 9.82 -14.81 15.59
CA ALA A 267 8.68 -15.62 16.06
C ALA A 267 7.34 -14.86 15.96
N GLU A 268 7.31 -13.59 16.36
CA GLU A 268 6.12 -12.73 16.27
C GLU A 268 5.74 -12.49 14.81
N LEU A 269 6.72 -12.16 13.96
CA LEU A 269 6.51 -11.95 12.53
C LEU A 269 6.09 -13.22 11.79
N ALA A 270 6.57 -14.39 12.20
CA ALA A 270 6.11 -15.67 11.69
C ALA A 270 4.63 -15.93 12.06
N ALA A 271 4.20 -15.53 13.25
CA ALA A 271 2.80 -15.59 13.65
C ALA A 271 1.93 -14.65 12.80
N VAL A 272 2.38 -13.42 12.52
CA VAL A 272 1.71 -12.47 11.61
C VAL A 272 1.55 -13.07 10.21
N LYS A 273 2.63 -13.63 9.65
CA LYS A 273 2.59 -14.28 8.33
C LYS A 273 1.58 -15.43 8.30
N LYS A 274 1.58 -16.28 9.32
CA LYS A 274 0.63 -17.41 9.44
C LYS A 274 -0.81 -16.93 9.57
N ALA A 275 -1.07 -15.88 10.33
CA ALA A 275 -2.40 -15.29 10.47
C ALA A 275 -2.92 -14.76 9.13
N ARG A 276 -2.08 -14.06 8.36
CA ARG A 276 -2.41 -13.62 7.00
C ARG A 276 -2.78 -14.78 6.09
N GLU A 277 -1.93 -15.80 6.03
CA GLU A 277 -2.16 -16.99 5.18
C GLU A 277 -3.48 -17.69 5.54
N ASN A 278 -3.78 -17.83 6.83
CA ASN A 278 -5.03 -18.41 7.29
C ASN A 278 -6.25 -17.56 6.89
N ALA A 279 -6.18 -16.24 7.04
CA ALA A 279 -7.27 -15.34 6.66
C ALA A 279 -7.55 -15.41 5.15
N VAL A 280 -6.50 -15.43 4.31
CA VAL A 280 -6.64 -15.56 2.86
C VAL A 280 -7.23 -16.93 2.49
N LEU A 281 -6.83 -18.01 3.16
CA LEU A 281 -7.43 -19.34 2.96
C LEU A 281 -8.92 -19.34 3.33
N THR A 282 -9.30 -18.71 4.45
CA THR A 282 -10.70 -18.56 4.86
C THR A 282 -11.51 -17.75 3.84
N ALA A 283 -10.98 -16.61 3.40
CA ALA A 283 -11.62 -15.77 2.38
C ALA A 283 -11.84 -16.52 1.07
N ASN A 284 -10.85 -17.28 0.59
CA ASN A 284 -11.00 -18.08 -0.61
C ASN A 284 -12.09 -19.16 -0.48
N ARG A 285 -12.25 -19.77 0.70
CA ARG A 285 -13.35 -20.74 0.94
C ARG A 285 -14.71 -20.06 0.87
N ILE A 286 -14.87 -18.91 1.51
CA ILE A 286 -16.11 -18.11 1.47
C ILE A 286 -16.47 -17.76 0.02
N LEU A 287 -15.51 -17.27 -0.75
CA LEU A 287 -15.73 -16.86 -2.15
C LEU A 287 -15.98 -18.04 -3.11
N ALA A 288 -15.58 -19.26 -2.73
CA ALA A 288 -15.76 -20.46 -3.54
C ALA A 288 -17.12 -21.15 -3.32
N ASP A 289 -17.79 -20.89 -2.21
CA ASP A 289 -19.01 -21.59 -1.81
C ASP A 289 -20.19 -21.24 -2.78
N PRO A 290 -20.78 -22.25 -3.45
CA PRO A 290 -21.88 -22.06 -4.40
C PRO A 290 -23.14 -21.43 -3.81
N LEU A 291 -23.36 -21.53 -2.50
CA LEU A 291 -24.49 -20.88 -1.81
C LEU A 291 -24.38 -19.35 -1.85
N HIS A 292 -23.20 -18.81 -2.18
CA HIS A 292 -22.89 -17.39 -2.23
C HIS A 292 -22.69 -16.87 -3.66
N LYS A 293 -23.08 -17.64 -4.69
CA LYS A 293 -23.02 -17.25 -6.11
C LYS A 293 -24.39 -16.90 -6.72
N GLN A 294 -25.42 -16.72 -5.91
CA GLN A 294 -26.80 -16.42 -6.36
C GLN A 294 -27.18 -14.98 -6.04
#